data_AF-A0AAE3ES39-F1
#
_entry.id   AF-A0AAE3ES39-F1
#
_cell.length_a   1.000
_cell.length_b   1.000
_cell.length_c   1.000
_cell.angle_alpha   90.00
_cell.angle_beta   90.00
_cell.angle_gamma   90.00
#
_symmetry.space_group_name_H-M   'P 1'
#
loop_
_entity.id
_entity.type
_entity.pdbx_description
1 polymer ?
#
loop_
_entity_poly.entity_id
_entity_poly.type
_entity_poly.pdbx_seq_one_letter_code
_entity_poly.pdbx_strand_id
1 'polypeptide(L)'
;MKLGLIFGIIIGLIGFGLFAKTKKNNAQPVSKVSAKEFVAELEKLGYYKYADKKNIDSLKNDLIENYDPTNELVSIWDDETGVPLDYRYYWCDGETVYEQGGFTEMLEQVKPTFDKIGLTIKVTDHFEEWDDQNKWLNHRITINGTEYVIFKNFKETGWGEAVMRFAEIINTEAEKQSVDERIFLASGGNDGRLIFLTDELYKYIYSVYNNKEWKPLEVSEWMKAMGIKPMKTE
;
A
#
# COMPACT_ATOMS: atom_id res chain seq x y z
N MET A 1 -10.97 -63.95 18.43
CA MET A 1 -11.33 -65.04 17.50
C MET A 1 -12.73 -64.76 16.98
N LYS A 2 -12.87 -64.73 15.64
CA LYS A 2 -14.08 -64.48 14.81
C LYS A 2 -14.61 -63.03 14.85
N LEU A 3 -14.33 -62.14 13.89
CA LEU A 3 -14.39 -62.17 12.41
C LEU A 3 -15.84 -62.11 11.88
N GLY A 4 -16.14 -61.09 11.06
CA GLY A 4 -17.42 -60.90 10.35
C GLY A 4 -17.57 -59.46 9.87
N LEU A 5 -16.81 -58.97 8.88
CA LEU A 5 -16.91 -59.11 7.42
C LEU A 5 -17.42 -57.80 6.79
N ILE A 6 -16.63 -57.33 5.83
CA ILE A 6 -16.72 -56.15 4.99
C ILE A 6 -17.93 -56.22 4.05
N PHE A 7 -18.60 -55.09 3.82
CA PHE A 7 -19.10 -54.72 2.50
C PHE A 7 -18.78 -53.25 2.26
N GLY A 8 -17.83 -53.01 1.34
CA GLY A 8 -17.60 -51.70 0.78
C GLY A 8 -18.59 -51.43 -0.35
N ILE A 9 -19.06 -50.19 -0.44
CA ILE A 9 -19.49 -49.58 -1.70
C ILE A 9 -18.97 -48.15 -1.70
N ILE A 10 -17.94 -47.94 -2.53
CA ILE A 10 -17.54 -46.62 -3.05
C ILE A 10 -18.61 -46.24 -4.07
N ILE A 11 -19.32 -45.14 -3.84
CA ILE A 11 -20.04 -44.42 -4.90
C ILE A 11 -19.38 -43.05 -5.01
N GLY A 12 -18.82 -42.82 -6.18
CA GLY A 12 -18.12 -41.59 -6.54
C GLY A 12 -19.04 -40.39 -6.68
N LEU A 13 -18.39 -39.24 -6.55
CA LEU A 13 -18.56 -38.01 -7.32
C LEU A 13 -19.66 -38.05 -8.39
N ILE A 14 -20.59 -37.08 -8.33
CA ILE A 14 -20.99 -36.15 -9.41
C ILE A 14 -22.22 -35.37 -8.93
N GLY A 15 -22.17 -34.04 -9.04
CA GLY A 15 -23.40 -33.26 -9.25
C GLY A 15 -23.70 -32.10 -8.29
N PHE A 16 -22.74 -31.26 -7.94
CA PHE A 16 -23.06 -29.86 -7.61
C PHE A 16 -22.21 -28.94 -8.47
N GLY A 17 -22.88 -28.19 -9.35
CA GLY A 17 -22.28 -27.04 -10.01
C GLY A 17 -22.55 -26.97 -11.50
N LEU A 18 -23.72 -26.47 -11.89
CA LEU A 18 -23.89 -25.71 -13.13
C LEU A 18 -24.95 -24.63 -12.92
N PHE A 19 -24.62 -23.64 -12.09
CA PHE A 19 -25.02 -22.26 -12.34
C PHE A 19 -23.74 -21.46 -12.56
N ALA A 20 -23.10 -21.70 -13.70
CA ALA A 20 -22.10 -20.78 -14.22
C ALA A 20 -22.84 -19.48 -14.59
N LYS A 21 -22.91 -18.55 -13.63
CA LYS A 21 -23.19 -17.16 -13.93
C LYS A 21 -21.98 -16.69 -14.75
N THR A 22 -22.14 -16.65 -16.06
CA THR A 22 -21.16 -16.07 -16.98
C THR A 22 -20.97 -14.61 -16.57
N LYS A 23 -19.94 -14.35 -15.76
CA LYS A 23 -19.38 -13.01 -15.65
C LYS A 23 -18.93 -12.66 -17.06
N LYS A 24 -19.57 -11.65 -17.67
CA LYS A 24 -18.97 -10.95 -18.81
C LYS A 24 -17.60 -10.50 -18.35
N ASN A 25 -16.55 -11.15 -18.85
CA ASN A 25 -15.21 -10.60 -18.83
C ASN A 25 -15.26 -9.33 -19.69
N ASN A 26 -15.58 -8.21 -19.06
CA ASN A 26 -15.11 -6.93 -19.54
C ASN A 26 -13.60 -7.00 -19.35
N ALA A 27 -12.89 -7.54 -20.33
CA ALA A 27 -11.45 -7.44 -20.39
C ALA A 27 -11.13 -5.96 -20.21
N GLN A 28 -10.51 -5.61 -19.06
CA GLN A 28 -10.01 -4.26 -18.89
C GLN A 28 -9.04 -4.01 -20.05
N PRO A 29 -9.05 -2.79 -20.63
CA PRO A 29 -8.13 -2.50 -21.72
C PRO A 29 -6.70 -2.77 -21.23
N VAL A 30 -6.06 -3.76 -21.85
CA VAL A 30 -4.65 -4.05 -21.64
C VAL A 30 -3.90 -2.84 -22.17
N SER A 31 -3.11 -2.19 -21.31
CA SER A 31 -2.23 -1.10 -21.73
C SER A 31 -1.35 -1.59 -22.88
N LYS A 32 -1.26 -0.79 -23.95
CA LYS A 32 -0.41 -1.10 -25.12
C LYS A 32 1.06 -0.74 -24.92
N VAL A 33 1.41 -0.16 -23.78
CA VAL A 33 2.77 0.29 -23.47
C VAL A 33 3.63 -0.93 -23.20
N SER A 34 4.73 -1.09 -23.94
CA SER A 34 5.71 -2.15 -23.68
C SER A 34 6.54 -1.84 -22.43
N ALA A 35 7.09 -2.88 -21.80
CA ALA A 35 7.93 -2.74 -20.60
C ALA A 35 9.08 -1.73 -20.79
N LYS A 36 9.72 -1.73 -21.97
CA LYS A 36 10.82 -0.80 -22.28
C LYS A 36 10.34 0.64 -22.45
N GLU A 37 9.19 0.86 -23.07
CA GLU A 37 8.58 2.20 -23.17
C GLU A 37 8.16 2.71 -21.79
N PHE A 38 7.63 1.81 -20.95
CA PHE A 38 7.26 2.13 -19.57
C PHE A 38 8.45 2.63 -18.77
N VAL A 39 9.53 1.85 -18.72
CA VAL A 39 10.75 2.21 -17.98
C VAL A 39 11.43 3.45 -18.56
N ALA A 40 11.43 3.63 -19.88
CA ALA A 40 12.01 4.83 -20.51
C ALA A 40 11.27 6.11 -20.11
N GLU A 41 9.93 6.07 -20.04
CA GLU A 41 9.15 7.23 -19.61
C GLU A 41 9.29 7.46 -18.09
N LEU A 42 9.34 6.41 -17.26
CA LEU A 42 9.66 6.53 -15.83
C LEU A 42 11.00 7.24 -15.62
N GLU A 43 12.04 6.86 -16.38
CA GLU A 43 13.35 7.51 -16.31
C GLU A 43 13.26 8.99 -16.69
N LYS A 44 12.58 9.31 -17.80
CA LYS A 44 12.39 10.70 -18.25
C LYS A 44 11.65 11.56 -17.23
N LEU A 45 10.67 10.98 -16.53
CA LEU A 45 9.91 11.63 -15.46
C LEU A 45 10.67 11.65 -14.12
N GLY A 46 11.89 11.13 -14.08
CA GLY A 46 12.75 11.19 -12.89
C GLY A 46 12.40 10.19 -11.79
N TYR A 47 11.80 9.04 -12.13
CA TYR A 47 11.49 7.98 -11.15
C TYR A 47 12.75 7.58 -10.36
N TYR A 48 13.89 7.39 -11.02
CA TYR A 48 15.12 6.93 -10.37
C TYR A 48 15.97 8.04 -9.71
N LYS A 49 15.46 9.27 -9.56
CA LYS A 49 16.27 10.41 -9.09
C LYS A 49 16.86 10.25 -7.67
N TYR A 50 16.24 9.43 -6.82
CA TYR A 50 16.68 9.21 -5.44
C TYR A 50 17.51 7.93 -5.26
N ALA A 51 17.43 7.02 -6.22
CA ALA A 51 18.15 5.76 -6.23
C ALA A 51 19.66 6.00 -6.32
N ASP A 52 20.44 5.13 -5.68
CA ASP A 52 21.89 5.13 -5.86
C ASP A 52 22.22 4.71 -7.29
N LYS A 53 23.16 5.41 -7.93
CA LYS A 53 23.55 5.16 -9.34
C LYS A 53 23.89 3.69 -9.64
N LYS A 54 24.49 2.99 -8.68
CA LYS A 54 24.84 1.56 -8.79
C LYS A 54 23.62 0.63 -8.91
N ASN A 55 22.44 1.07 -8.46
CA ASN A 55 21.23 0.26 -8.41
C ASN A 55 20.29 0.54 -9.59
N ILE A 56 20.50 1.64 -10.33
CA ILE A 56 19.56 2.10 -11.38
C ILE A 56 19.36 1.03 -12.45
N ASP A 57 20.43 0.40 -12.94
CA ASP A 57 20.31 -0.63 -13.99
C ASP A 57 19.54 -1.86 -13.50
N SER A 58 19.78 -2.30 -12.26
CA SER A 58 19.03 -3.41 -11.67
C SER A 58 17.55 -3.07 -11.51
N LEU A 59 17.22 -1.87 -10.99
CA LEU A 59 15.84 -1.40 -10.83
C LEU A 59 15.09 -1.37 -12.17
N LYS A 60 15.75 -0.88 -13.23
CA LYS A 60 15.16 -0.84 -14.58
C LYS A 60 14.95 -2.25 -15.13
N ASN A 61 15.91 -3.14 -14.96
CA ASN A 61 15.82 -4.52 -15.46
C ASN A 61 14.72 -5.30 -14.74
N ASP A 62 14.63 -5.18 -13.42
CA ASP A 62 13.57 -5.83 -12.63
C ASP A 62 12.17 -5.37 -13.06
N LEU A 63 11.98 -4.05 -13.23
CA LEU A 63 10.73 -3.50 -13.77
C LEU A 63 10.43 -4.00 -15.18
N ILE A 64 11.42 -4.24 -16.04
CA ILE A 64 11.21 -4.78 -17.38
C ILE A 64 10.83 -6.26 -17.32
N GLU A 65 11.54 -7.05 -16.52
CA GLU A 65 11.36 -8.50 -16.40
C GLU A 65 10.02 -8.87 -15.78
N ASN A 66 9.59 -8.10 -14.78
CA ASN A 66 8.35 -8.33 -14.04
C ASN A 66 7.22 -7.38 -14.45
N TYR A 67 7.34 -6.69 -15.59
CA TYR A 67 6.31 -5.76 -16.07
C TYR A 67 4.97 -6.48 -16.34
N ASP A 68 3.99 -6.20 -15.49
CA ASP A 68 2.61 -6.61 -15.69
C ASP A 68 1.65 -5.48 -15.25
N PRO A 69 1.10 -4.69 -16.19
CA PRO A 69 0.19 -3.58 -15.86
C PRO A 69 -1.16 -4.05 -15.30
N THR A 70 -1.41 -5.37 -15.24
CA THR A 70 -2.59 -5.97 -14.61
C THR A 70 -2.31 -6.45 -13.17
N ASN A 71 -1.09 -6.23 -12.66
CA ASN A 71 -0.63 -6.69 -11.36
C ASN A 71 0.08 -5.57 -10.58
N GLU A 72 0.77 -5.93 -9.51
CA GLU A 72 1.59 -5.08 -8.66
C GLU A 72 2.69 -4.32 -9.44
N LEU A 73 2.93 -3.05 -9.08
CA LEU A 73 4.15 -2.33 -9.47
C LEU A 73 5.32 -2.90 -8.68
N VAL A 74 6.35 -3.40 -9.35
CA VAL A 74 7.49 -4.04 -8.67
C VAL A 74 8.58 -3.03 -8.31
N SER A 75 9.35 -3.37 -7.27
CA SER A 75 10.60 -2.70 -6.93
C SER A 75 11.56 -3.72 -6.30
N ILE A 76 12.81 -3.31 -6.13
CA ILE A 76 13.85 -4.10 -5.45
C ILE A 76 14.10 -3.48 -4.08
N TRP A 77 14.22 -4.31 -3.06
CA TRP A 77 14.56 -3.88 -1.70
C TRP A 77 16.00 -4.24 -1.35
N ASP A 78 16.57 -3.44 -0.46
CA ASP A 78 17.80 -3.78 0.23
C ASP A 78 17.49 -4.83 1.31
N ASP A 79 18.03 -6.05 1.16
CA ASP A 79 17.74 -7.17 2.06
C ASP A 79 18.21 -6.93 3.51
N GLU A 80 19.20 -6.06 3.73
CA GLU A 80 19.73 -5.78 5.06
C GLU A 80 18.86 -4.76 5.82
N THR A 81 18.34 -3.76 5.11
CA THR A 81 17.62 -2.62 5.70
C THR A 81 16.11 -2.67 5.49
N GLY A 82 15.62 -3.46 4.53
CA GLY A 82 14.21 -3.50 4.14
C GLY A 82 13.74 -2.23 3.39
N VAL A 83 14.66 -1.33 3.03
CA VAL A 83 14.35 -0.08 2.33
C VAL A 83 14.34 -0.35 0.81
N PRO A 84 13.35 0.13 0.05
CA PRO A 84 13.36 0.00 -1.40
C PRO A 84 14.54 0.78 -1.99
N LEU A 85 15.24 0.19 -2.96
CA LEU A 85 16.42 0.79 -3.59
C LEU A 85 16.07 2.04 -4.42
N ASP A 86 14.79 2.21 -4.78
CA ASP A 86 14.27 3.41 -5.44
C ASP A 86 13.81 4.51 -4.48
N TYR A 87 13.71 4.22 -3.17
CA TYR A 87 13.14 5.12 -2.14
C TYR A 87 11.72 5.59 -2.49
N ARG A 88 10.89 4.72 -3.07
CA ARG A 88 9.51 5.05 -3.47
C ARG A 88 8.49 4.01 -3.06
N TYR A 89 8.82 2.73 -3.16
CA TYR A 89 7.82 1.65 -3.10
C TYR A 89 7.96 0.80 -1.83
N TYR A 90 7.14 1.09 -0.81
CA TYR A 90 7.22 0.45 0.51
C TYR A 90 6.09 -0.57 0.71
N TRP A 91 6.45 -1.71 1.31
CA TRP A 91 5.47 -2.58 1.93
C TRP A 91 4.86 -1.88 3.15
N CYS A 92 3.54 -1.93 3.26
CA CYS A 92 2.76 -1.33 4.33
C CYS A 92 1.66 -2.30 4.77
N ASP A 93 2.01 -3.20 5.68
CA ASP A 93 1.06 -4.09 6.32
C ASP A 93 0.13 -3.28 7.23
N GLY A 94 -1.15 -3.19 6.86
CA GLY A 94 -2.15 -2.44 7.61
C GLY A 94 -2.41 -2.97 9.02
N GLU A 95 -2.21 -4.27 9.27
CA GLU A 95 -2.24 -4.83 10.62
C GLU A 95 -1.11 -4.25 11.44
N THR A 96 0.11 -4.31 10.91
CA THR A 96 1.29 -3.77 11.60
C THR A 96 1.12 -2.28 11.87
N VAL A 97 0.69 -1.47 10.90
CA VAL A 97 0.50 -0.02 11.09
C VAL A 97 -0.57 0.31 12.13
N TYR A 98 -1.60 -0.53 12.28
CA TYR A 98 -2.67 -0.35 13.25
C TYR A 98 -2.28 -0.78 14.67
N GLU A 99 -1.43 -1.78 14.82
CA GLU A 99 -1.01 -2.29 16.12
C GLU A 99 -0.12 -1.29 16.89
N GLN A 100 -0.05 -1.49 18.21
CA GLN A 100 0.61 -0.57 19.13
C GLN A 100 2.05 -0.25 18.67
N GLY A 101 2.34 1.04 18.48
CA GLY A 101 3.66 1.52 18.02
C GLY A 101 3.91 1.42 16.51
N GLY A 102 3.11 0.65 15.77
CA GLY A 102 3.33 0.40 14.35
C GLY A 102 3.23 1.63 13.46
N PHE A 103 2.38 2.60 13.82
CA PHE A 103 2.30 3.88 13.12
C PHE A 103 3.64 4.64 13.16
N THR A 104 4.30 4.67 14.32
CA THR A 104 5.62 5.32 14.48
C THR A 104 6.74 4.49 13.86
N GLU A 105 6.65 3.16 13.88
CA GLU A 105 7.61 2.28 13.19
C GLU A 105 7.55 2.51 11.67
N MET A 106 6.36 2.66 11.10
CA MET A 106 6.19 3.00 9.69
C MET A 106 6.84 4.35 9.35
N LEU A 107 6.74 5.37 10.24
CA LEU A 107 7.42 6.65 10.06
C LEU A 107 8.95 6.49 9.98
N GLU A 108 9.53 5.66 10.84
CA GLU A 108 10.96 5.37 10.83
C GLU A 108 11.37 4.58 9.58
N GLN A 109 10.56 3.62 9.15
CA GLN A 109 10.83 2.82 7.96
C GLN A 109 10.88 3.67 6.68
N VAL A 110 9.98 4.64 6.52
CA VAL A 110 9.96 5.52 5.35
C VAL A 110 10.87 6.74 5.49
N LYS A 111 11.47 6.96 6.66
CA LYS A 111 12.35 8.10 6.94
C LYS A 111 13.47 8.30 5.90
N PRO A 112 14.15 7.25 5.37
CA PRO A 112 15.15 7.44 4.32
C PRO A 112 14.60 8.15 3.08
N THR A 113 13.34 7.89 2.73
CA THR A 113 12.66 8.60 1.63
C THR A 113 12.36 10.04 2.01
N PHE A 114 11.88 10.31 3.23
CA PHE A 114 11.68 11.68 3.72
C PHE A 114 12.95 12.52 3.58
N ASP A 115 14.10 11.97 3.99
CA ASP A 115 15.39 12.64 3.87
C ASP A 115 15.76 12.94 2.40
N LYS A 116 15.46 12.02 1.46
CA LYS A 116 15.74 12.17 0.02
C LYS A 116 14.84 13.18 -0.67
N ILE A 117 13.55 13.22 -0.31
CA ILE A 117 12.57 14.14 -0.90
C ILE A 117 12.60 15.53 -0.24
N GLY A 118 13.37 15.70 0.84
CA GLY A 118 13.46 16.95 1.59
C GLY A 118 12.26 17.19 2.51
N LEU A 119 11.52 16.14 2.88
CA LEU A 119 10.39 16.23 3.81
C LEU A 119 10.89 16.11 5.25
N THR A 120 10.69 17.14 6.06
CA THR A 120 11.01 17.08 7.49
C THR A 120 9.79 16.55 8.25
N ILE A 121 9.94 15.43 8.96
CA ILE A 121 8.93 14.90 9.89
C ILE A 121 9.54 14.88 11.29
N LYS A 122 9.07 15.77 12.16
CA LYS A 122 9.48 15.82 13.57
C LYS A 122 8.30 15.49 14.46
N VAL A 123 8.31 14.27 15.02
CA VAL A 123 7.38 13.87 16.07
C VAL A 123 7.80 14.53 17.39
N THR A 124 6.87 15.21 18.05
CA THR A 124 7.12 15.91 19.33
C THR A 124 6.23 15.43 20.46
N ASP A 125 5.13 14.76 20.13
CA ASP A 125 4.24 14.10 21.08
C ASP A 125 3.57 12.91 20.37
N HIS A 126 3.31 11.85 21.09
CA HIS A 126 2.62 10.65 20.61
C HIS A 126 1.85 10.05 21.77
N PHE A 127 0.58 9.76 21.53
CA PHE A 127 -0.32 9.17 22.51
C PHE A 127 -1.13 8.08 21.82
N GLU A 128 -1.09 6.88 22.38
CA GLU A 128 -1.82 5.71 21.93
C GLU A 128 -2.26 4.92 23.16
N GLU A 129 -3.57 4.87 23.40
CA GLU A 129 -4.13 4.24 24.59
C GLU A 129 -5.43 3.50 24.27
N TRP A 130 -5.49 2.25 24.72
CA TRP A 130 -6.70 1.45 24.74
C TRP A 130 -7.45 1.67 26.06
N ASP A 131 -8.69 2.14 25.96
CA ASP A 131 -9.59 2.26 27.11
C ASP A 131 -10.27 0.92 27.38
N ASP A 132 -9.84 0.26 28.45
CA ASP A 132 -10.38 -1.04 28.82
C ASP A 132 -11.83 -1.01 29.29
N GLN A 133 -12.32 0.12 29.80
CA GLN A 133 -13.69 0.24 30.26
C GLN A 133 -14.66 0.40 29.08
N ASN A 134 -14.32 1.29 28.15
CA ASN A 134 -15.18 1.64 27.01
C ASN A 134 -14.92 0.79 25.76
N LYS A 135 -13.81 0.02 25.77
CA LYS A 135 -13.33 -0.83 24.67
C LYS A 135 -13.16 -0.02 23.39
N TRP A 136 -12.32 1.00 23.45
CA TRP A 136 -11.95 1.82 22.30
C TRP A 136 -10.47 2.21 22.30
N LEU A 137 -9.95 2.56 21.12
CA LEU A 137 -8.62 3.11 20.92
C LEU A 137 -8.70 4.64 20.74
N ASN A 138 -7.82 5.34 21.45
CA ASN A 138 -7.49 6.73 21.17
C ASN A 138 -6.02 6.81 20.76
N HIS A 139 -5.76 7.43 19.60
CA HIS A 139 -4.41 7.56 19.04
C HIS A 139 -4.27 8.94 18.40
N ARG A 140 -3.27 9.71 18.84
CA ARG A 140 -2.89 11.01 18.28
C ARG A 140 -1.38 11.15 18.21
N ILE A 141 -0.93 11.98 17.28
CA ILE A 141 0.49 12.26 17.08
C ILE A 141 0.68 13.75 16.76
N THR A 142 1.70 14.38 17.32
CA THR A 142 2.07 15.76 17.00
C THR A 142 3.30 15.77 16.11
N ILE A 143 3.12 16.15 14.85
CA ILE A 143 4.17 16.26 13.84
C ILE A 143 4.36 17.72 13.47
N ASN A 144 5.61 18.20 13.53
CA ASN A 144 5.97 19.58 13.18
C ASN A 144 5.09 20.65 13.87
N GLY A 145 4.67 20.38 15.12
CA GLY A 145 3.80 21.26 15.90
C GLY A 145 2.31 21.20 15.56
N THR A 146 1.88 20.33 14.63
CA THR A 146 0.47 20.05 14.34
C THR A 146 0.06 18.75 15.02
N GLU A 147 -0.95 18.79 15.90
CA GLU A 147 -1.57 17.59 16.46
C GLU A 147 -2.52 16.97 15.42
N TYR A 148 -2.36 15.68 15.18
CA TYR A 148 -3.22 14.86 14.32
C TYR A 148 -3.90 13.79 15.13
N VAL A 149 -5.23 13.72 15.01
CA VAL A 149 -6.01 12.59 15.52
C VAL A 149 -5.94 11.46 14.50
N ILE A 150 -5.39 10.33 14.90
CA ILE A 150 -5.41 9.09 14.11
C ILE A 150 -6.70 8.36 14.46
N PHE A 151 -6.90 8.02 15.73
CA PHE A 151 -8.12 7.39 16.23
C PHE A 151 -8.72 8.17 17.39
N LYS A 152 -10.05 8.30 17.39
CA LYS A 152 -10.82 8.86 18.50
C LYS A 152 -11.95 7.91 18.83
N ASN A 153 -11.93 7.35 20.03
CA ASN A 153 -12.98 6.45 20.52
C ASN A 153 -13.26 5.29 19.54
N PHE A 154 -12.22 4.78 18.87
CA PHE A 154 -12.33 3.83 17.77
C PHE A 154 -12.54 2.40 18.28
N LYS A 155 -13.55 1.69 17.74
CA LYS A 155 -14.00 0.38 18.26
C LYS A 155 -13.88 -0.78 17.28
N GLU A 156 -13.54 -0.49 16.03
CA GLU A 156 -13.45 -1.49 14.96
C GLU A 156 -11.99 -1.97 14.81
N THR A 157 -11.74 -2.90 13.89
CA THR A 157 -10.37 -3.19 13.43
C THR A 157 -9.98 -2.10 12.44
N GLY A 158 -8.88 -1.39 12.67
CA GLY A 158 -8.53 -0.16 11.96
C GLY A 158 -7.38 -0.29 10.97
N TRP A 159 -7.18 -1.48 10.37
CA TRP A 159 -6.02 -1.74 9.51
C TRP A 159 -5.96 -0.79 8.32
N GLY A 160 -7.08 -0.63 7.61
CA GLY A 160 -7.13 0.29 6.48
C GLY A 160 -7.20 1.75 6.90
N GLU A 161 -7.91 2.03 7.99
CA GLU A 161 -8.05 3.37 8.57
C GLU A 161 -6.69 3.93 9.06
N ALA A 162 -5.84 3.10 9.66
CA ALA A 162 -4.51 3.52 10.11
C ALA A 162 -3.62 3.93 8.91
N VAL A 163 -3.58 3.10 7.86
CA VAL A 163 -2.84 3.37 6.62
C VAL A 163 -3.37 4.62 5.91
N MET A 164 -4.70 4.77 5.84
CA MET A 164 -5.36 5.96 5.30
C MET A 164 -4.88 7.22 6.04
N ARG A 165 -4.93 7.22 7.38
CA ARG A 165 -4.49 8.36 8.19
C ARG A 165 -3.00 8.63 8.04
N PHE A 166 -2.18 7.59 7.94
CA PHE A 166 -0.75 7.73 7.69
C PHE A 166 -0.50 8.52 6.39
N ALA A 167 -1.11 8.09 5.28
CA ALA A 167 -0.95 8.77 4.00
C ALA A 167 -1.49 10.21 4.02
N GLU A 168 -2.66 10.45 4.63
CA GLU A 168 -3.25 11.80 4.73
C GLU A 168 -2.36 12.76 5.54
N ILE A 169 -1.86 12.31 6.68
CA ILE A 169 -1.02 13.12 7.56
C ILE A 169 0.29 13.47 6.85
N ILE A 170 0.96 12.48 6.25
CA ILE A 170 2.22 12.72 5.55
C ILE A 170 2.03 13.61 4.31
N ASN A 171 0.97 13.40 3.53
CA ASN A 171 0.65 14.25 2.38
C ASN A 171 0.34 15.70 2.81
N THR A 172 -0.31 15.88 3.96
CA THR A 172 -0.58 17.21 4.53
C THR A 172 0.73 17.89 4.94
N GLU A 173 1.65 17.16 5.58
CA GLU A 173 2.97 17.69 5.96
C GLU A 173 3.85 18.00 4.75
N ALA A 174 3.78 17.19 3.70
CA ALA A 174 4.47 17.45 2.42
C ALA A 174 3.95 18.73 1.76
N GLU A 175 2.63 18.92 1.73
CA GLU A 175 2.02 20.12 1.16
C GLU A 175 2.42 21.39 1.93
N LYS A 176 2.41 21.37 3.27
CA LYS A 176 2.88 22.50 4.09
C LYS A 176 4.33 22.89 3.81
N GLN A 177 5.15 21.91 3.43
CA GLN A 177 6.58 22.10 3.14
C GLN A 177 6.87 22.30 1.64
N SER A 178 5.82 22.36 0.80
CA SER A 178 5.97 22.47 -0.67
C SER A 178 6.82 21.35 -1.27
N VAL A 179 6.69 20.13 -0.72
CA VAL A 179 7.32 18.92 -1.27
C VAL A 179 6.39 18.34 -2.35
N ASP A 180 6.93 18.16 -3.56
CA ASP A 180 6.15 17.70 -4.73
C ASP A 180 5.73 16.23 -4.66
N GLU A 181 6.46 15.42 -3.88
CA GLU A 181 6.21 13.98 -3.74
C GLU A 181 5.06 13.74 -2.75
N ARG A 182 4.13 12.86 -3.13
CA ARG A 182 2.99 12.45 -2.32
C ARG A 182 2.90 10.94 -2.23
N ILE A 183 2.34 10.45 -1.13
CA ILE A 183 1.97 9.06 -0.93
C ILE A 183 0.69 8.76 -1.70
N PHE A 184 0.78 7.74 -2.55
CA PHE A 184 -0.33 7.01 -3.14
C PHE A 184 -0.37 5.61 -2.54
N LEU A 185 -1.57 5.05 -2.44
CA LEU A 185 -1.81 3.75 -1.82
C LEU A 185 -2.13 2.69 -2.86
N ALA A 186 -1.69 1.46 -2.63
CA ALA A 186 -2.10 0.30 -3.41
C ALA A 186 -2.29 -0.91 -2.48
N SER A 187 -3.20 -1.80 -2.85
CA SER A 187 -3.64 -2.98 -2.09
C SER A 187 -4.09 -2.62 -0.67
N GLY A 188 -4.32 -3.59 0.21
CA GLY A 188 -4.76 -3.36 1.58
C GLY A 188 -4.57 -4.58 2.46
N GLY A 189 -5.03 -4.49 3.71
CA GLY A 189 -4.74 -5.51 4.72
C GLY A 189 -3.23 -5.68 4.88
N ASN A 190 -2.76 -6.92 4.94
CA ASN A 190 -1.35 -7.23 5.12
C ASN A 190 -0.49 -7.02 3.86
N ASP A 191 -1.13 -6.82 2.70
CA ASP A 191 -0.45 -6.65 1.42
C ASP A 191 -0.41 -5.18 0.95
N GLY A 192 -0.74 -4.22 1.83
CA GLY A 192 -0.78 -2.80 1.50
C GLY A 192 0.58 -2.24 1.04
N ARG A 193 0.54 -1.12 0.33
CA ARG A 193 1.72 -0.45 -0.24
C ARG A 193 1.61 1.06 -0.10
N LEU A 194 2.72 1.71 0.23
CA LEU A 194 2.90 3.15 0.11
C LEU A 194 3.83 3.46 -1.05
N ILE A 195 3.41 4.37 -1.93
CA ILE A 195 4.16 4.72 -3.13
C ILE A 195 4.36 6.24 -3.16
N PHE A 196 5.61 6.69 -3.05
CA PHE A 196 5.97 8.10 -3.18
C PHE A 196 6.13 8.48 -4.65
N LEU A 197 5.26 9.37 -5.15
CA LEU A 197 5.27 9.82 -6.54
C LEU A 197 5.03 11.34 -6.61
N THR A 198 5.61 11.97 -7.63
CA THR A 198 5.16 13.27 -8.10
C THR A 198 3.84 13.12 -8.86
N ASP A 199 3.13 14.22 -9.04
CA ASP A 199 1.91 14.25 -9.86
C ASP A 199 2.10 13.68 -11.28
N GLU A 200 3.25 13.96 -11.92
CA GLU A 200 3.53 13.47 -13.28
C GLU A 200 3.77 11.96 -13.31
N LEU A 201 4.55 11.45 -12.35
CA LEU A 201 4.78 10.01 -12.19
C LEU A 201 3.49 9.27 -11.88
N TYR A 202 2.67 9.80 -10.95
CA TYR A 202 1.36 9.25 -10.63
C TYR A 202 0.46 9.16 -11.86
N LYS A 203 0.26 10.27 -12.58
CA LYS A 203 -0.60 10.31 -13.77
C LYS A 203 -0.15 9.30 -14.82
N TYR A 204 1.16 9.15 -15.00
CA TYR A 204 1.71 8.20 -15.95
C TYR A 204 1.46 6.74 -15.51
N ILE A 205 1.89 6.36 -14.31
CA ILE A 205 1.74 4.99 -13.81
C ILE A 205 0.25 4.60 -13.75
N TYR A 206 -0.60 5.49 -13.26
CA TYR A 206 -2.06 5.29 -13.20
C TYR A 206 -2.69 5.06 -14.58
N SER A 207 -2.16 5.70 -15.63
CA SER A 207 -2.65 5.51 -17.00
C SER A 207 -2.27 4.15 -17.59
N VAL A 208 -1.22 3.52 -17.06
CA VAL A 208 -0.67 2.25 -17.53
C VAL A 208 -1.25 1.07 -16.76
N TYR A 209 -1.29 1.16 -15.43
CA TYR A 209 -1.77 0.09 -14.55
C TYR A 209 -3.29 0.11 -14.42
N ASN A 210 -3.95 -1.00 -14.72
CA ASN A 210 -5.41 -1.08 -14.79
C ASN A 210 -6.06 -1.84 -13.63
N ASN A 211 -5.27 -2.57 -12.83
CA ASN A 211 -5.74 -3.28 -11.66
C ASN A 211 -6.11 -2.29 -10.56
N LYS A 212 -7.38 -2.30 -10.16
CA LYS A 212 -7.93 -1.34 -9.19
C LYS A 212 -7.43 -1.56 -7.77
N GLU A 213 -6.88 -2.72 -7.46
CA GLU A 213 -6.27 -2.98 -6.17
C GLU A 213 -4.80 -2.58 -6.20
N TRP A 214 -4.09 -2.87 -7.28
CA TRP A 214 -2.61 -2.76 -7.32
C TRP A 214 -2.03 -1.51 -7.97
N LYS A 215 -2.83 -0.72 -8.72
CA LYS A 215 -2.37 0.57 -9.24
C LYS A 215 -2.24 1.59 -8.09
N PRO A 216 -1.37 2.61 -8.21
CA PRO A 216 -1.34 3.70 -7.24
C PRO A 216 -2.69 4.43 -7.22
N LEU A 217 -3.21 4.71 -6.03
CA LEU A 217 -4.48 5.40 -5.81
C LEU A 217 -4.29 6.58 -4.88
N GLU A 218 -4.96 7.69 -5.18
CA GLU A 218 -5.21 8.71 -4.16
C GLU A 218 -6.00 8.10 -3.00
N VAL A 219 -5.78 8.58 -1.77
CA VAL A 219 -6.42 8.05 -0.56
C VAL A 219 -7.94 7.89 -0.73
N SER A 220 -8.61 8.88 -1.30
CA SER A 220 -10.07 8.85 -1.48
C SER A 220 -10.56 7.80 -2.49
N GLU A 221 -9.78 7.48 -3.53
CA GLU A 221 -10.07 6.39 -4.46
C GLU A 221 -9.74 5.04 -3.82
N TRP A 222 -8.60 4.97 -3.11
CA TRP A 222 -8.16 3.80 -2.38
C TRP A 222 -9.17 3.32 -1.35
N MET A 223 -9.70 4.23 -0.53
CA MET A 223 -10.74 3.90 0.45
C MET A 223 -11.96 3.26 -0.20
N LYS A 224 -12.38 3.75 -1.37
CA LYS A 224 -13.52 3.19 -2.11
C LYS A 224 -13.19 1.80 -2.66
N ALA A 225 -11.97 1.60 -3.15
CA ALA A 225 -11.52 0.32 -3.66
C ALA A 225 -11.44 -0.75 -2.55
N MET A 226 -10.93 -0.37 -1.38
CA MET A 226 -10.73 -1.27 -0.23
C MET A 226 -11.95 -1.37 0.70
N GLY A 227 -13.00 -0.58 0.47
CA GLY A 227 -14.20 -0.57 1.32
C GLY A 227 -14.00 0.08 2.69
N ILE A 228 -13.03 0.98 2.82
CA ILE A 228 -12.69 1.71 4.05
C ILE A 228 -13.65 2.89 4.23
N LYS A 229 -14.19 3.03 5.45
CA LYS A 229 -15.10 4.12 5.77
C LYS A 229 -14.32 5.39 6.10
N PRO A 230 -14.81 6.58 5.72
CA PRO A 230 -14.27 7.82 6.24
C PRO A 230 -14.33 7.85 7.77
N MET A 231 -13.23 8.27 8.39
CA MET A 231 -13.18 8.42 9.84
C MET A 231 -13.81 9.74 10.29
N LYS A 232 -14.54 9.70 11.41
CA LYS A 232 -15.00 10.90 12.09
C LYS A 232 -13.85 11.43 12.92
N THR A 233 -13.30 12.58 12.53
CA THR A 233 -12.19 13.24 13.23
C THR A 233 -12.67 14.28 14.25
N GLU A 234 -13.99 14.47 14.38
CA GLU A 234 -14.65 15.43 15.28
C GLU A 234 -15.52 14.74 16.34
#